data_AF-C5A237-F1
#
_entry.id   AF-C5A237-F1
#
_cell.length_a   1.000
_cell.length_b   1.000
_cell.length_c   1.000
_cell.angle_alpha   90.00
_cell.angle_beta   90.00
_cell.angle_gamma   90.00
#
_symmetry.space_group_name_H-M   'P 1'
#
loop_
_entity.id
_entity.type
_entity.pdbx_description
1 polymer ?
#
loop_
_entity_poly.entity_id
_entity_poly.type
_entity_poly.pdbx_seq_one_letter_code
_entity_poly.pdbx_strand_id
1 'polypeptide(L)'
;MEPVKRAQSSLEYLLIAVVALIVIAVAVKYTLPASKGTPITGIAYIDPELSPEKPGYTHPVTWIVYRYPEGCKATKNCDFYVSVNLHYYPDSNKYRVYVYANGDGDKIREVHVRLCNGKSATWHFPEDKGKIKIKGAQLTEEDFPCELYVMAYMR
;
A
#
# COMPACT_ATOMS: atom_id res chain seq x y z
N MET A 1 71.89 -7.23 11.17
CA MET A 1 70.84 -8.22 11.49
C MET A 1 69.58 -7.44 11.77
N GLU A 2 68.79 -7.17 10.73
CA GLU A 2 67.51 -6.48 10.90
C GLU A 2 66.49 -7.44 11.51
N PRO A 3 65.77 -7.06 12.58
CA PRO A 3 64.69 -7.89 13.08
C PRO A 3 63.49 -7.77 12.14
N VAL A 4 63.11 -8.93 11.61
CA VAL A 4 61.87 -9.23 10.90
C VAL A 4 60.70 -8.52 11.58
N LYS A 5 60.08 -7.55 10.87
CA LYS A 5 58.76 -6.99 11.23
C LYS A 5 57.78 -8.16 11.23
N ARG A 6 57.41 -8.62 12.43
CA ARG A 6 56.46 -9.71 12.66
C ARG A 6 55.18 -9.44 11.87
N ALA A 7 54.72 -10.48 11.19
CA ALA A 7 53.45 -10.58 10.47
C ALA A 7 52.25 -10.48 11.44
N GLN A 8 52.08 -9.30 12.05
CA GLN A 8 51.11 -9.03 13.10
C GLN A 8 50.05 -8.01 12.61
N SER A 9 49.71 -8.03 11.32
CA SER A 9 49.02 -6.89 10.68
C SER A 9 47.95 -7.25 9.65
N SER A 10 47.44 -8.49 9.60
CA SER A 10 46.34 -8.85 8.68
C SER A 10 45.09 -9.36 9.39
N LEU A 11 45.25 -10.22 10.40
CA LEU A 11 44.11 -10.81 11.12
C LEU A 11 43.39 -9.80 12.03
N GLU A 12 44.14 -8.95 12.73
CA GLU A 12 43.56 -7.91 13.62
C GLU A 12 42.78 -6.87 12.82
N TYR A 13 43.32 -6.44 11.66
CA TYR A 13 42.60 -5.55 10.75
C TYR A 13 41.34 -6.19 10.17
N LEU A 14 41.39 -7.49 9.86
CA LEU A 14 40.21 -8.23 9.41
C LEU A 14 39.13 -8.29 10.50
N LEU A 15 39.52 -8.55 11.76
CA LEU A 15 38.62 -8.59 12.90
C LEU A 15 37.98 -7.22 13.17
N ILE A 16 38.78 -6.14 13.12
CA ILE A 16 38.26 -4.77 13.27
C ILE A 16 37.29 -4.43 12.14
N ALA A 17 37.60 -4.80 10.90
CA ALA A 17 36.70 -4.58 9.76
C ALA A 17 35.39 -5.36 9.90
N VAL A 18 35.44 -6.61 10.36
CA VAL A 18 34.23 -7.43 10.61
C VAL A 18 33.39 -6.84 11.73
N VAL A 19 34.01 -6.42 12.84
CA VAL A 19 33.30 -5.77 13.94
C VAL A 19 32.67 -4.45 13.46
N ALA A 20 33.38 -3.65 12.68
CA ALA A 20 32.83 -2.42 12.11
C ALA A 20 31.64 -2.69 11.17
N LEU A 21 31.72 -3.72 10.31
CA LEU A 21 30.62 -4.12 9.44
C LEU A 21 29.41 -4.63 10.22
N ILE A 22 29.62 -5.37 11.31
CA ILE A 22 28.54 -5.80 12.21
C ILE A 22 27.91 -4.59 12.90
N VAL A 23 28.71 -3.65 13.40
CA VAL A 23 28.22 -2.42 14.03
C VAL A 23 27.42 -1.58 13.02
N ILE A 24 27.88 -1.46 11.76
CA ILE A 24 27.14 -0.77 10.70
C ILE A 24 25.85 -1.53 10.37
N ALA A 25 25.87 -2.85 10.23
CA ALA A 25 24.68 -3.65 9.93
C ALA A 25 23.65 -3.59 11.05
N VAL A 26 24.10 -3.61 12.31
CA VAL A 26 23.26 -3.40 13.50
C VAL A 26 22.73 -1.97 13.48
N ALA A 27 23.59 -0.96 13.30
CA ALA A 27 23.15 0.43 13.21
C ALA A 27 22.10 0.61 12.11
N VAL A 28 22.31 0.15 10.89
CA VAL A 28 21.33 0.20 9.79
C VAL A 28 20.03 -0.53 10.15
N LYS A 29 20.09 -1.69 10.81
CA LYS A 29 18.91 -2.43 11.27
C LYS A 29 18.13 -1.69 12.36
N TYR A 30 18.79 -0.89 13.20
CA TYR A 30 18.19 -0.16 14.32
C TYR A 30 17.92 1.33 14.01
N THR A 31 18.53 1.91 12.98
CA THR A 31 18.31 3.30 12.52
C THR A 31 17.33 3.37 11.36
N LEU A 32 17.14 2.29 10.59
CA LEU A 32 15.91 2.15 9.81
C LEU A 32 14.80 1.98 10.84
N PRO A 33 13.87 2.93 10.97
CA PRO A 33 12.69 2.67 11.77
C PRO A 33 11.97 1.56 11.03
N ALA A 34 12.09 0.33 11.55
CA ALA A 34 11.00 -0.60 11.44
C ALA A 34 9.83 0.12 12.12
N SER A 35 9.08 0.91 11.37
CA SER A 35 7.77 1.42 11.78
C SER A 35 6.88 0.18 11.90
N LYS A 36 7.11 -0.59 12.96
CA LYS A 36 6.25 -1.67 13.43
C LYS A 36 5.05 -1.04 14.16
N GLY A 37 4.47 -0.01 13.57
CA GLY A 37 3.07 0.26 13.84
C GLY A 37 2.30 -0.97 13.37
N THR A 38 1.37 -1.47 14.19
CA THR A 38 0.39 -2.44 13.72
C THR A 38 -0.25 -1.87 12.45
N PRO A 39 -0.23 -2.59 11.32
CA PRO A 39 -0.82 -2.05 10.11
C PRO A 39 -2.31 -1.80 10.36
N ILE A 40 -2.82 -0.70 9.83
CA ILE A 40 -4.24 -0.44 9.84
C ILE A 40 -4.85 -1.36 8.80
N THR A 41 -5.60 -2.36 9.25
CA THR A 41 -6.31 -3.30 8.38
C THR A 41 -7.79 -2.99 8.37
N GLY A 42 -8.40 -3.05 7.20
CA GLY A 42 -9.83 -2.85 7.02
C GLY A 42 -10.37 -3.76 5.93
N ILE A 43 -11.63 -4.16 6.08
CA ILE A 43 -12.40 -4.84 5.04
C ILE A 43 -13.55 -3.92 4.68
N ALA A 44 -13.70 -3.64 3.39
CA ALA A 44 -14.86 -2.97 2.84
C ALA A 44 -15.49 -3.84 1.76
N TYR A 45 -16.78 -3.64 1.48
CA TYR A 45 -17.48 -4.38 0.45
C TYR A 45 -17.84 -3.43 -0.70
N ILE A 46 -17.58 -3.90 -1.92
CA ILE A 46 -18.00 -3.25 -3.16
C ILE A 46 -19.33 -3.89 -3.53
N ASP A 47 -20.39 -3.09 -3.60
CA ASP A 47 -21.72 -3.58 -3.98
C ASP A 47 -22.42 -2.53 -4.86
N PRO A 48 -22.74 -2.84 -6.14
CA PRO A 48 -23.46 -1.94 -7.03
C PRO A 48 -24.84 -1.54 -6.50
N GLU A 49 -25.50 -2.35 -5.67
CA GLU A 49 -26.81 -2.04 -5.09
C GLU A 49 -26.73 -0.97 -3.99
N LEU A 50 -25.60 -0.90 -3.30
CA LEU A 50 -25.32 0.11 -2.25
C LEU A 50 -24.69 1.39 -2.80
N SER A 51 -24.50 1.44 -4.13
CA SER A 51 -23.96 2.58 -4.84
C SER A 51 -24.90 3.79 -4.72
N PRO A 52 -24.38 5.02 -4.55
CA PRO A 52 -25.22 6.22 -4.54
C PRO A 52 -25.98 6.42 -5.87
N GLU A 53 -25.43 5.91 -6.96
CA GLU A 53 -26.03 5.95 -8.30
C GLU A 53 -25.76 4.62 -9.02
N LYS A 54 -26.62 4.25 -9.98
CA LYS A 54 -26.35 3.05 -10.79
C LYS A 54 -25.19 3.33 -11.76
N PRO A 55 -24.11 2.54 -11.74
CA PRO A 55 -23.01 2.71 -12.67
C PRO A 55 -23.50 2.50 -14.12
N GLY A 56 -23.17 3.44 -14.99
CA GLY A 56 -23.59 3.42 -16.39
C GLY A 56 -22.40 3.40 -17.35
N TYR A 57 -22.68 3.16 -18.64
CA TYR A 57 -21.67 3.07 -19.69
C TYR A 57 -20.82 4.34 -19.82
N THR A 58 -21.44 5.51 -19.64
CA THR A 58 -20.82 6.84 -19.80
C THR A 58 -20.40 7.47 -18.47
N HIS A 59 -20.88 6.96 -17.34
CA HIS A 59 -20.74 7.60 -16.03
C HIS A 59 -20.20 6.59 -15.02
N PRO A 60 -18.86 6.57 -14.78
CA PRO A 60 -18.33 5.85 -13.65
C PRO A 60 -18.95 6.37 -12.36
N VAL A 61 -19.36 5.45 -11.50
CA VAL A 61 -19.67 5.84 -10.13
C VAL A 61 -18.40 5.73 -9.32
N THR A 62 -17.93 6.87 -8.85
CA THR A 62 -16.81 6.97 -7.92
C THR A 62 -17.36 6.96 -6.50
N TRP A 63 -16.98 5.97 -5.70
CA TRP A 63 -17.33 5.96 -4.28
C TRP A 63 -16.09 5.74 -3.42
N ILE A 64 -16.16 6.19 -2.17
CA ILE A 64 -15.11 5.95 -1.17
C ILE A 64 -15.54 4.80 -0.28
N VAL A 65 -14.82 3.68 -0.38
CA VAL A 65 -15.14 2.42 0.34
C VAL A 65 -14.52 2.34 1.72
N TYR A 66 -13.39 3.01 1.93
CA TYR A 66 -12.65 2.94 3.17
C TYR A 66 -12.01 4.28 3.49
N ARG A 67 -12.05 4.67 4.75
CA ARG A 67 -11.54 5.95 5.26
C ARG A 67 -10.87 5.71 6.61
N TYR A 68 -9.73 6.35 6.83
CA TYR A 68 -9.05 6.34 8.12
C TYR A 68 -8.63 7.74 8.56
N PRO A 69 -8.87 8.12 9.83
CA PRO A 69 -9.68 7.39 10.81
C PRO A 69 -11.16 7.33 10.39
N GLU A 70 -11.94 6.41 10.96
CA GLU A 70 -13.37 6.30 10.63
C GLU A 70 -14.11 7.64 10.84
N GLY A 71 -15.08 7.93 9.98
CA GLY A 71 -15.86 9.17 10.03
C GLY A 71 -15.19 10.42 9.44
N CYS A 72 -13.92 10.35 9.02
CA CYS A 72 -13.24 11.49 8.43
C CYS A 72 -13.81 11.90 7.04
N LYS A 73 -13.52 13.15 6.61
CA LYS A 73 -13.86 13.66 5.27
C LYS A 73 -12.67 13.47 4.33
N ALA A 74 -12.89 12.76 3.22
CA ALA A 74 -11.89 12.26 2.25
C ALA A 74 -11.04 13.31 1.50
N THR A 75 -10.88 14.51 2.03
CA THR A 75 -10.07 15.59 1.44
C THR A 75 -9.45 16.52 2.47
N LYS A 76 -9.95 16.57 3.71
CA LYS A 76 -9.49 17.57 4.70
C LYS A 76 -8.98 16.99 6.01
N ASN A 77 -9.44 15.81 6.44
CA ASN A 77 -9.13 15.28 7.78
C ASN A 77 -8.86 13.75 7.81
N CYS A 78 -8.63 13.11 6.66
CA CYS A 78 -8.29 11.69 6.61
C CYS A 78 -6.80 11.51 6.43
N ASP A 79 -6.20 10.58 7.17
CA ASP A 79 -4.81 10.17 6.92
C ASP A 79 -4.74 9.41 5.59
N PHE A 80 -5.73 8.56 5.30
CA PHE A 80 -5.95 8.03 3.95
C PHE A 80 -7.40 7.62 3.70
N TYR A 81 -7.71 7.40 2.42
CA TYR A 81 -8.93 6.75 1.96
C TYR A 81 -8.65 5.88 0.72
N VAL A 82 -9.50 4.89 0.52
CA VAL A 82 -9.54 4.06 -0.69
C VAL A 82 -10.88 4.28 -1.38
N SER A 83 -10.81 4.43 -2.68
CA SER A 83 -11.95 4.73 -3.53
C SER A 83 -11.94 3.86 -4.76
N VAL A 84 -13.15 3.54 -5.20
CA VAL A 84 -13.43 2.61 -6.27
C VAL A 84 -14.30 3.32 -7.29
N ASN A 85 -13.87 3.29 -8.55
CA ASN A 85 -14.69 3.69 -9.68
C ASN A 85 -15.23 2.44 -10.35
N LEU A 86 -16.55 2.34 -10.41
CA LEU A 86 -17.26 1.22 -10.99
C LEU A 86 -17.91 1.67 -12.30
N HIS A 87 -17.59 0.96 -13.39
CA HIS A 87 -18.26 1.10 -14.68
C HIS A 87 -19.01 -0.19 -15.00
N TYR A 88 -20.26 -0.08 -15.43
CA TYR A 88 -21.05 -1.22 -15.89
C TYR A 88 -21.19 -1.21 -17.41
N TYR A 89 -20.99 -2.37 -18.03
CA TYR A 89 -21.07 -2.61 -19.47
C TYR A 89 -22.22 -3.58 -19.77
N PRO A 90 -23.43 -3.08 -20.07
CA PRO A 90 -24.63 -3.91 -20.26
C PRO A 90 -24.47 -4.98 -21.34
N ASP A 91 -23.82 -4.65 -22.46
CA ASP A 91 -23.62 -5.55 -23.60
C ASP A 91 -22.87 -6.84 -23.25
N SER A 92 -22.11 -6.82 -22.16
CA SER A 92 -21.28 -7.94 -21.72
C SER A 92 -21.60 -8.42 -20.31
N ASN A 93 -22.62 -7.84 -19.66
CA ASN A 93 -22.94 -8.00 -18.24
C ASN A 93 -21.70 -7.99 -17.33
N LYS A 94 -20.82 -7.01 -17.53
CA LYS A 94 -19.53 -6.93 -16.82
C LYS A 94 -19.32 -5.57 -16.20
N TYR A 95 -18.63 -5.59 -15.08
CA TYR A 95 -18.14 -4.41 -14.40
C TYR A 95 -16.65 -4.22 -14.64
N ARG A 96 -16.23 -2.98 -14.87
CA ARG A 96 -14.82 -2.59 -14.77
C ARG A 96 -14.61 -1.77 -13.52
N VAL A 97 -13.71 -2.26 -12.69
CA VAL A 97 -13.33 -1.67 -11.42
C VAL A 97 -11.98 -0.97 -11.57
N TYR A 98 -11.93 0.25 -11.08
CA TYR A 98 -10.70 1.02 -10.93
C TYR A 98 -10.54 1.40 -9.48
N VAL A 99 -9.41 1.04 -8.87
CA VAL A 99 -9.16 1.32 -7.45
C VAL A 99 -8.01 2.31 -7.34
N TYR A 100 -8.17 3.29 -6.45
CA TYR A 100 -7.13 4.24 -6.07
C TYR A 100 -7.14 4.49 -4.56
N ALA A 101 -5.95 4.76 -4.02
CA ALA A 101 -5.77 5.22 -2.65
C ALA A 101 -5.19 6.64 -2.67
N ASN A 102 -5.58 7.46 -1.70
CA ASN A 102 -5.07 8.80 -1.52
C ASN A 102 -5.02 9.15 -0.03
N GLY A 103 -4.17 10.11 0.35
CA GLY A 103 -3.93 10.40 1.75
C GLY A 103 -2.84 11.45 1.99
N ASP A 104 -2.51 11.61 3.27
CA ASP A 104 -1.41 12.41 3.74
C ASP A 104 -0.09 11.62 3.63
N GLY A 105 0.79 12.08 2.75
CA GLY A 105 2.06 11.41 2.49
C GLY A 105 3.09 11.53 3.62
N ASP A 106 2.86 12.45 4.56
CA ASP A 106 3.73 12.62 5.73
C ASP A 106 3.35 11.65 6.85
N LYS A 107 2.12 11.11 6.83
CA LYS A 107 1.63 10.14 7.83
C LYS A 107 1.64 8.71 7.34
N ILE A 108 1.44 8.50 6.05
CA ILE A 108 1.33 7.17 5.44
C ILE A 108 2.57 6.86 4.63
N ARG A 109 3.12 5.66 4.82
CA ARG A 109 4.22 5.15 4.00
C ARG A 109 3.68 4.41 2.78
N GLU A 110 2.78 3.47 3.01
CA GLU A 110 2.18 2.69 1.91
C GLU A 110 0.77 2.19 2.25
N VAL A 111 -0.03 1.97 1.21
CA VAL A 111 -1.35 1.34 1.31
C VAL A 111 -1.39 0.18 0.32
N HIS A 112 -1.66 -1.02 0.82
CA HIS A 112 -1.92 -2.21 0.04
C HIS A 112 -3.41 -2.49 -0.03
N VAL A 113 -3.90 -2.84 -1.22
CA VAL A 113 -5.30 -3.16 -1.46
C VAL A 113 -5.39 -4.44 -2.27
N ARG A 114 -6.33 -5.33 -1.90
CA ARG A 114 -6.65 -6.57 -2.63
C ARG A 114 -8.16 -6.70 -2.83
N LEU A 115 -8.56 -6.99 -4.07
CA LEU A 115 -9.94 -7.28 -4.47
C LEU A 115 -10.25 -8.78 -4.30
N CYS A 116 -11.55 -9.10 -4.23
CA CYS A 116 -12.09 -10.46 -4.17
C CYS A 116 -11.58 -11.38 -5.29
N ASN A 117 -11.41 -10.86 -6.51
CA ASN A 117 -10.86 -11.62 -7.64
C ASN A 117 -9.33 -11.80 -7.60
N GLY A 118 -8.70 -11.47 -6.46
CA GLY A 118 -7.26 -11.62 -6.24
C GLY A 118 -6.39 -10.48 -6.78
N LYS A 119 -6.94 -9.54 -7.56
CA LYS A 119 -6.15 -8.39 -8.04
C LYS A 119 -5.74 -7.51 -6.87
N SER A 120 -4.45 -7.19 -6.79
CA SER A 120 -3.88 -6.36 -5.73
C SER A 120 -3.00 -5.24 -6.27
N ALA A 121 -2.87 -4.18 -5.50
CA ALA A 121 -1.92 -3.11 -5.76
C ALA A 121 -1.43 -2.47 -4.45
N THR A 122 -0.23 -1.88 -4.50
CA THR A 122 0.34 -1.12 -3.38
C THR A 122 0.65 0.30 -3.84
N TRP A 123 0.25 1.31 -3.07
CA TRP A 123 0.58 2.72 -3.24
C TRP A 123 1.68 3.09 -2.25
N HIS A 124 2.77 3.67 -2.73
CA HIS A 124 3.83 4.24 -1.89
C HIS A 124 3.63 5.75 -1.87
N PHE A 125 3.50 6.33 -0.68
CA PHE A 125 3.24 7.75 -0.50
C PHE A 125 4.52 8.46 -0.10
N PRO A 126 4.79 9.68 -0.61
CA PRO A 126 3.89 10.51 -1.43
C PRO A 126 3.88 10.19 -2.94
N GLU A 127 4.73 9.31 -3.43
CA GLU A 127 5.02 9.13 -4.85
C GLU A 127 3.81 8.73 -5.69
N ASP A 128 2.90 7.95 -5.11
CA ASP A 128 1.71 7.39 -5.76
C ASP A 128 0.42 8.12 -5.41
N LYS A 129 0.50 9.27 -4.75
CA LYS A 129 -0.66 10.06 -4.35
C LYS A 129 -1.57 10.34 -5.55
N GLY A 130 -2.83 9.95 -5.45
CA GLY A 130 -3.85 10.17 -6.49
C GLY A 130 -3.72 9.29 -7.74
N LYS A 131 -2.79 8.33 -7.79
CA LYS A 131 -2.69 7.40 -8.93
C LYS A 131 -3.72 6.28 -8.84
N ILE A 132 -4.26 5.86 -9.98
CA ILE A 132 -5.02 4.61 -10.10
C ILE A 132 -4.03 3.48 -10.37
N LYS A 133 -4.05 2.40 -9.58
CA LYS A 133 -3.17 1.23 -9.77
C LYS A 133 -3.87 -0.07 -10.12
N ILE A 134 -5.09 -0.30 -9.60
CA ILE A 134 -5.94 -1.35 -10.16
C ILE A 134 -6.75 -0.71 -11.27
N LYS A 135 -6.49 -1.09 -12.52
CA LYS A 135 -7.15 -0.52 -13.71
C LYS A 135 -7.92 -1.60 -14.45
N GLY A 136 -9.21 -1.37 -14.68
CA GLY A 136 -10.04 -2.25 -15.51
C GLY A 136 -10.12 -3.69 -14.97
N ALA A 137 -10.14 -3.87 -13.65
CA ALA A 137 -10.42 -5.17 -13.07
C ALA A 137 -11.84 -5.60 -13.45
N GLN A 138 -11.98 -6.77 -14.08
CA GLN A 138 -13.28 -7.26 -14.52
C GLN A 138 -13.92 -8.04 -13.38
N LEU A 139 -15.18 -7.73 -13.10
CA LEU A 139 -16.08 -8.46 -12.21
C LEU A 139 -17.41 -8.69 -12.93
N THR A 140 -18.14 -9.69 -12.49
CA THR A 140 -19.49 -10.07 -12.92
C THR A 140 -20.46 -9.84 -11.76
N GLU A 141 -21.77 -9.96 -12.01
CA GLU A 141 -22.78 -9.85 -10.95
C GLU A 141 -22.57 -10.87 -9.83
N GLU A 142 -22.09 -12.08 -10.16
CA GLU A 142 -21.83 -13.15 -9.19
C GLU A 142 -20.65 -12.86 -8.24
N ASP A 143 -19.78 -11.90 -8.58
CA ASP A 143 -18.66 -11.50 -7.73
C ASP A 143 -19.09 -10.53 -6.61
N PHE A 144 -20.34 -10.04 -6.62
CA PHE A 144 -20.84 -9.06 -5.65
C PHE A 144 -21.67 -9.71 -4.53
N PRO A 145 -21.53 -9.24 -3.27
CA PRO A 145 -20.65 -8.15 -2.82
C PRO A 145 -19.17 -8.58 -2.82
N CYS A 146 -18.33 -7.76 -3.46
CA CYS A 146 -16.91 -8.06 -3.63
C CYS A 146 -16.10 -7.49 -2.47
N GLU A 147 -15.42 -8.36 -1.72
CA GLU A 147 -14.54 -7.96 -0.63
C GLU A 147 -13.33 -7.14 -1.14
N LEU A 148 -13.05 -6.03 -0.47
CA LEU A 148 -11.87 -5.21 -0.64
C LEU A 148 -11.09 -5.18 0.67
N TYR A 149 -9.96 -5.88 0.68
CA TYR A 149 -9.02 -5.87 1.78
C TYR A 149 -8.07 -4.68 1.66
N VAL A 150 -7.94 -3.90 2.74
CA VAL A 150 -7.08 -2.72 2.81
C VAL A 150 -6.09 -2.89 3.97
N MET A 151 -4.83 -2.60 3.71
CA MET A 151 -3.76 -2.60 4.71
C MET A 151 -2.88 -1.38 4.53
N ALA A 152 -2.79 -0.51 5.52
CA ALA A 152 -1.96 0.69 5.48
C ALA A 152 -0.86 0.65 6.54
N TYR A 153 0.32 1.14 6.16
CA TYR A 153 1.46 1.28 7.04
C TYR A 153 1.74 2.77 7.29
N MET A 154 1.70 3.15 8.56
CA MET A 154 2.04 4.49 9.01
C MET A 154 3.56 4.72 8.99
N ARG A 155 3.96 5.99 8.89
CA ARG A 155 5.35 6.42 9.06
C ARG A 155 5.76 6.48 10.53
#